data_AF-A0A7Y3ARZ3-F1
#
_entry.id   AF-A0A7Y3ARZ3-F1
#
_cell.length_a   1.000
_cell.length_b   1.000
_cell.length_c   1.000
_cell.angle_alpha   90.00
_cell.angle_beta   90.00
_cell.angle_gamma   90.00
#
_symmetry.space_group_name_H-M   'P 1'
#
loop_
_entity.id
_entity.type
_entity.pdbx_description
1 polymer ?
#
loop_
_entity_poly.entity_id
_entity_poly.type
_entity_poly.pdbx_seq_one_letter_code
_entity_poly.pdbx_strand_id
1 'polypeptide(L)'
;MEYLPNILFALVLLIGVGFFATNVKKLTRNIKLGKALDLPDNKPQRWKNMAKIALGQSKMVVRPIPGILHILVYVGFIIINIEVLEIIIDGLLGTHRIFAPFGSIYDVLIGSFEVLAFLVIVSVVIFWIRRNVIKLHRFIKPEMKGWPKNDADLILYIELVLMFLF
;
A
#
# COMPACT_ATOMS: atom_id res chain seq x y z
N MET A 1 25.29 23.14 -9.24
CA MET A 1 24.36 22.89 -8.11
C MET A 1 22.96 22.47 -8.58
N GLU A 2 22.64 22.52 -9.87
CA GLU A 2 21.31 22.10 -10.40
C GLU A 2 21.02 20.60 -10.27
N TYR A 3 22.01 19.72 -10.40
CA TYR A 3 21.80 18.27 -10.34
C TYR A 3 21.91 17.66 -8.94
N LEU A 4 22.27 18.46 -7.92
CA LEU A 4 22.45 17.95 -6.57
C LEU A 4 21.16 17.30 -6.01
N PRO A 5 19.96 17.89 -6.19
CA PRO A 5 18.70 17.27 -5.75
C PRO A 5 18.44 15.93 -6.46
N ASN A 6 18.61 15.86 -7.78
CA ASN A 6 18.40 14.64 -8.57
C ASN A 6 19.36 13.53 -8.17
N ILE A 7 20.63 13.85 -7.93
CA ILE A 7 21.64 12.89 -7.50
C ILE A 7 21.29 12.35 -6.11
N LEU A 8 20.91 13.21 -5.16
CA LEU A 8 20.48 12.80 -3.84
C LEU A 8 19.21 11.93 -3.91
N PHE A 9 18.23 12.32 -4.72
CA PHE A 9 17.01 11.55 -4.95
C PHE A 9 17.34 10.15 -5.52
N ALA A 10 18.17 10.09 -6.56
CA ALA A 10 18.60 8.83 -7.17
C ALA A 10 19.34 7.93 -6.16
N LEU A 11 20.21 8.49 -5.32
CA LEU A 11 20.91 7.73 -4.27
C LEU A 11 19.94 7.17 -3.24
N VAL A 12 19.00 7.99 -2.74
CA VAL A 12 17.98 7.53 -1.77
C VAL A 12 17.09 6.46 -2.40
N LEU A 13 16.66 6.64 -3.65
CA LEU A 13 15.85 5.67 -4.39
C LEU A 13 16.60 4.34 -4.56
N LEU A 14 17.88 4.38 -4.95
CA LEU A 14 18.72 3.19 -5.10
C LEU A 14 18.93 2.45 -3.78
N ILE A 15 19.19 3.19 -2.70
CA ILE A 15 19.33 2.61 -1.35
C ILE A 15 18.01 1.96 -0.91
N GLY A 16 16.89 2.65 -1.10
CA GLY A 16 15.56 2.14 -0.75
C GLY A 16 15.19 0.87 -1.53
N VAL A 17 15.34 0.89 -2.86
CA VAL A 17 15.09 -0.26 -3.74
C VAL A 17 16.06 -1.41 -3.43
N GLY A 18 17.33 -1.11 -3.20
CA GLY A 18 18.33 -2.10 -2.80
C GLY A 18 17.98 -2.78 -1.49
N PHE A 19 17.60 -1.99 -0.47
CA PHE A 19 17.15 -2.51 0.82
C PHE A 19 15.90 -3.38 0.66
N PHE A 20 14.88 -2.92 -0.07
CA PHE A 20 13.68 -3.70 -0.36
C PHE A 20 14.02 -5.03 -1.05
N ALA A 21 14.83 -4.99 -2.11
CA ALA A 21 15.23 -6.18 -2.86
C ALA A 21 15.98 -7.21 -1.99
N THR A 22 16.86 -6.76 -1.08
CA THR A 22 17.54 -7.67 -0.14
C THR A 22 16.57 -8.34 0.84
N ASN A 23 15.55 -7.62 1.32
CA ASN A 23 14.53 -8.19 2.20
C ASN A 23 13.64 -9.19 1.46
N VAL A 24 13.25 -8.90 0.21
CA VAL A 24 12.53 -9.85 -0.65
C VAL A 24 13.36 -11.11 -0.86
N LYS A 25 14.66 -11.00 -1.16
CA LYS A 25 15.56 -12.16 -1.30
C LYS A 25 15.64 -13.00 -0.01
N LYS A 26 15.74 -12.36 1.16
CA LYS A 26 15.72 -13.06 2.46
C LYS A 26 14.40 -13.80 2.66
N LEU A 27 13.26 -13.16 2.37
CA LEU A 27 11.94 -13.77 2.47
C LEU A 27 11.81 -14.97 1.52
N THR A 28 12.16 -14.82 0.24
CA THR A 28 12.11 -15.90 -0.74
C THR A 28 13.01 -17.07 -0.33
N ARG A 29 14.21 -16.80 0.18
CA ARG A 29 15.11 -17.83 0.70
C ARG A 29 14.44 -18.61 1.83
N ASN A 30 13.86 -17.91 2.81
CA ASN A 30 13.22 -18.54 3.97
C ASN A 30 12.00 -19.39 3.55
N ILE A 31 11.19 -18.91 2.60
CA ILE A 31 10.06 -19.68 2.05
C ILE A 31 10.56 -20.98 1.38
N LYS A 32 11.65 -20.90 0.60
CA LYS A 32 12.23 -22.06 -0.09
C LYS A 32 12.89 -23.09 0.85
N LEU A 33 13.22 -22.70 2.08
CA LEU A 33 13.69 -23.62 3.13
C LEU A 33 12.54 -24.40 3.79
N GLY A 34 11.29 -24.02 3.53
CA GLY A 34 10.11 -24.75 4.00
C GLY A 34 10.01 -26.16 3.41
N LYS A 35 9.22 -27.03 4.06
CA LYS A 35 8.98 -28.39 3.56
C LYS A 35 8.16 -28.35 2.28
N ALA A 36 8.56 -29.16 1.29
CA ALA A 36 7.72 -29.42 0.12
C ALA A 36 6.41 -30.08 0.58
N LEU A 37 5.29 -29.59 0.06
CA LEU A 37 3.97 -30.15 0.32
C LEU A 37 3.46 -30.75 -0.99
N ASP A 38 3.04 -32.01 -0.98
CA ASP A 38 2.32 -32.59 -2.11
C ASP A 38 0.95 -31.94 -2.19
N LEU A 39 0.78 -31.09 -3.21
CA LEU A 39 -0.45 -30.37 -3.46
C LEU A 39 -1.21 -31.08 -4.58
N PRO A 40 -2.51 -31.37 -4.42
CA PRO A 40 -3.32 -31.97 -5.49
C PRO A 40 -3.31 -31.07 -6.74
N ASP A 41 -3.25 -31.71 -7.91
CA ASP A 41 -2.98 -31.05 -9.20
C ASP A 41 -4.20 -30.33 -9.79
N ASN A 42 -4.74 -29.36 -9.06
CA ASN A 42 -5.77 -28.45 -9.57
C ASN A 42 -5.28 -27.01 -9.56
N LYS A 43 -4.25 -26.74 -10.39
CA LYS A 43 -3.67 -25.40 -10.57
C LYS A 43 -4.73 -24.36 -10.98
N PRO A 44 -5.66 -24.61 -11.93
CA PRO A 44 -6.66 -23.61 -12.31
C PRO A 44 -7.55 -23.17 -11.14
N GLN A 45 -8.02 -24.11 -10.31
CA GLN A 45 -8.84 -23.77 -9.15
C GLN A 45 -8.07 -22.95 -8.12
N ARG A 46 -6.77 -23.20 -7.96
CA ARG A 46 -5.90 -22.43 -7.05
C ARG A 46 -5.68 -21.00 -7.52
N TRP A 47 -5.41 -20.79 -8.82
CA TRP A 47 -5.30 -19.45 -9.39
C TRP A 47 -6.61 -18.68 -9.28
N LYS A 48 -7.75 -19.34 -9.57
CA LYS A 48 -9.08 -18.74 -9.40
C LYS A 48 -9.35 -18.35 -7.93
N ASN A 49 -9.03 -19.22 -6.99
CA ASN A 49 -9.17 -18.93 -5.56
C ASN A 49 -8.24 -17.80 -5.12
N MET A 50 -6.98 -17.79 -5.57
CA MET A 50 -6.04 -16.72 -5.27
C MET A 50 -6.55 -15.39 -5.82
N ALA A 51 -6.99 -15.33 -7.08
CA ALA A 51 -7.51 -14.11 -7.68
C ALA A 51 -8.74 -13.60 -6.91
N LYS A 52 -9.68 -14.50 -6.56
CA LYS A 52 -10.87 -14.15 -5.80
C LYS A 52 -10.54 -13.58 -4.41
N ILE A 53 -9.58 -14.16 -3.71
CA ILE A 53 -9.26 -13.78 -2.33
C ILE A 53 -8.31 -12.57 -2.30
N ALA A 54 -7.24 -12.59 -3.08
CA ALA A 54 -6.18 -11.58 -3.05
C ALA A 54 -6.53 -10.33 -3.87
N LEU A 55 -7.09 -10.48 -5.07
CA LEU A 55 -7.49 -9.33 -5.91
C LEU A 55 -8.93 -8.91 -5.61
N GLY A 56 -9.83 -9.88 -5.46
CA GLY A 56 -11.25 -9.62 -5.21
C GLY A 56 -11.60 -9.25 -3.76
N GLN A 57 -10.64 -9.28 -2.83
CA GLN A 57 -10.82 -8.91 -1.42
C GLN A 57 -12.04 -9.55 -0.74
N SER A 58 -12.44 -10.75 -1.19
CA SER A 58 -13.75 -11.34 -0.89
C SER A 58 -13.99 -11.60 0.61
N LYS A 59 -12.92 -11.65 1.41
CA LYS A 59 -12.99 -11.82 2.87
C LYS A 59 -13.20 -10.50 3.62
N MET A 60 -12.76 -9.37 3.07
CA MET A 60 -12.89 -8.05 3.70
C MET A 60 -14.32 -7.51 3.57
N VAL A 61 -14.99 -7.79 2.45
CA VAL A 61 -16.35 -7.33 2.14
C VAL A 61 -17.47 -8.09 2.88
N VAL A 62 -17.13 -9.15 3.62
CA VAL A 62 -18.10 -9.89 4.45
C VAL A 62 -18.75 -9.00 5.51
N ARG A 63 -18.02 -7.99 6.00
CA ARG A 63 -18.57 -6.95 6.87
C ARG A 63 -18.65 -5.64 6.08
N PRO A 64 -19.85 -5.06 5.89
CA PRO A 64 -20.03 -3.95 4.95
C PRO A 64 -19.19 -2.73 5.32
N ILE A 65 -19.16 -2.33 6.60
CA ILE A 65 -18.43 -1.13 7.02
C ILE A 65 -16.91 -1.28 6.81
N PRO A 66 -16.21 -2.28 7.39
CA PRO A 66 -14.78 -2.45 7.11
C PRO A 66 -14.47 -2.75 5.64
N GLY A 67 -15.38 -3.42 4.93
CA GLY A 67 -15.23 -3.71 3.50
C GLY A 67 -15.21 -2.46 2.64
N ILE A 68 -16.17 -1.55 2.83
CA ILE A 68 -16.24 -0.27 2.10
C ILE A 68 -14.99 0.56 2.36
N LEU A 69 -14.62 0.73 3.63
CA LEU A 69 -13.42 1.49 4.01
C LEU A 69 -12.16 0.88 3.37
N HIS A 70 -12.04 -0.45 3.36
CA HIS A 70 -10.89 -1.11 2.75
C HIS A 70 -10.86 -0.96 1.22
N ILE A 71 -12.02 -0.97 0.55
CA ILE A 71 -12.10 -0.73 -0.90
C ILE A 71 -11.66 0.69 -1.23
N LEU A 72 -12.07 1.70 -0.45
CA LEU A 72 -11.62 3.08 -0.64
C LEU A 72 -10.10 3.19 -0.55
N VAL A 73 -9.51 2.60 0.49
CA VAL A 73 -8.05 2.52 0.68
C VAL A 73 -7.39 1.80 -0.50
N TYR A 74 -7.92 0.63 -0.90
CA TYR A 74 -7.37 -0.18 -1.98
C TYR A 74 -7.38 0.53 -3.34
N VAL A 75 -8.50 1.14 -3.71
CA VAL A 75 -8.65 1.90 -4.96
C VAL A 75 -7.78 3.15 -4.92
N GLY A 76 -7.75 3.86 -3.78
CA GLY A 76 -6.87 5.00 -3.55
C GLY A 76 -5.42 4.64 -3.82
N PHE A 77 -4.92 3.55 -3.23
CA PHE A 77 -3.55 3.10 -3.47
C PHE A 77 -3.27 2.73 -4.93
N ILE A 78 -4.18 2.04 -5.62
CA ILE A 78 -3.97 1.70 -7.04
C ILE A 78 -3.81 2.96 -7.88
N ILE A 79 -4.68 3.94 -7.68
CA ILE A 79 -4.74 5.15 -8.47
C ILE A 79 -3.54 6.06 -8.15
N ILE A 80 -3.21 6.26 -6.86
CA ILE A 80 -2.07 7.06 -6.39
C ILE A 80 -0.71 6.48 -6.83
N ASN A 81 -0.60 5.18 -7.12
CA ASN A 81 0.65 4.63 -7.67
C ASN A 81 1.03 5.25 -9.03
N ILE A 82 0.06 5.79 -9.78
CA ILE A 82 0.34 6.54 -11.01
C ILE A 82 1.04 7.86 -10.68
N GLU A 83 0.62 8.55 -9.62
CA GLU A 83 1.26 9.76 -9.12
C GLU A 83 2.66 9.48 -8.58
N VAL A 84 2.83 8.39 -7.82
CA VAL A 84 4.15 7.97 -7.35
C VAL A 84 5.11 7.72 -8.51
N LEU A 85 4.61 7.16 -9.62
CA LEU A 85 5.41 6.97 -10.83
C LEU A 85 5.84 8.31 -11.43
N GLU A 86 4.93 9.29 -11.50
CA GLU A 86 5.24 10.66 -11.92
C GLU A 86 6.33 11.27 -11.03
N ILE A 87 6.17 11.22 -9.71
CA ILE A 87 7.13 11.74 -8.72
C ILE A 87 8.52 11.11 -8.90
N ILE A 88 8.58 9.79 -9.13
CA ILE A 88 9.86 9.10 -9.35
C ILE A 88 10.54 9.59 -10.64
N ILE A 89 9.78 9.71 -11.72
CA ILE A 89 10.32 10.16 -13.02
C ILE A 89 10.78 11.62 -12.92
N ASP A 90 9.95 12.49 -12.36
CA ASP A 90 10.25 13.90 -12.14
C ASP A 90 11.47 14.10 -11.23
N GLY A 91 11.56 13.35 -10.13
CA GLY A 91 12.72 13.40 -9.23
C GLY A 91 14.03 12.96 -9.88
N LEU A 92 13.98 12.02 -10.83
CA LEU A 92 15.15 11.56 -11.58
C LEU A 92 15.53 12.53 -12.70
N LEU A 93 14.57 12.97 -13.50
CA LEU A 93 14.80 13.79 -14.69
C LEU A 93 14.88 15.30 -14.39
N GLY A 94 14.43 15.73 -13.22
CA GLY A 94 14.34 17.15 -12.85
C GLY A 94 13.20 17.87 -13.57
N THR A 95 12.23 17.11 -14.08
CA THR A 95 11.00 17.65 -14.67
C THR A 95 9.99 17.96 -13.57
N HIS A 96 8.95 18.71 -13.92
CA HIS A 96 7.82 18.98 -13.04
C HIS A 96 6.53 18.66 -13.79
N ARG A 97 5.82 17.64 -13.32
CA ARG A 97 4.59 17.11 -13.92
C ARG A 97 4.79 16.63 -15.34
N ILE A 98 5.60 15.59 -15.53
CA ILE A 98 5.86 15.03 -16.87
C ILE A 98 4.58 14.53 -17.57
N PHE A 99 3.50 14.27 -16.84
CA PHE A 99 2.20 13.90 -17.41
C PHE A 99 1.26 15.09 -17.67
N ALA A 100 1.65 16.33 -17.35
CA ALA A 100 0.87 17.53 -17.68
C ALA A 100 0.47 17.66 -19.17
N PRO A 101 1.30 17.23 -20.16
CA PRO A 101 0.90 17.26 -21.57
C PRO A 101 -0.34 16.42 -21.92
N PHE A 102 -0.82 15.54 -21.04
CA PHE A 102 -2.09 14.82 -21.22
C PHE A 102 -3.33 15.72 -21.03
N GLY A 103 -3.15 17.00 -20.64
CA GLY A 103 -4.19 18.02 -20.62
C GLY A 103 -5.34 17.69 -19.68
N SER A 104 -6.58 17.76 -20.16
CA SER A 104 -7.77 17.57 -19.32
C SER A 104 -7.86 16.20 -18.62
N ILE A 105 -7.25 15.15 -19.19
CA ILE A 105 -7.18 13.83 -18.55
C ILE A 105 -6.32 13.89 -17.30
N TYR A 106 -5.22 14.65 -17.35
CA TYR A 106 -4.33 14.85 -16.21
C TYR A 106 -5.01 15.66 -15.10
N ASP A 107 -5.74 16.71 -15.46
CA ASP A 107 -6.48 17.52 -14.47
C ASP A 107 -7.53 16.69 -13.73
N VAL A 108 -8.26 15.82 -14.43
CA VAL A 108 -9.21 14.87 -13.81
C VAL A 108 -8.48 13.87 -12.92
N LEU A 109 -7.31 13.38 -13.35
CA LEU A 109 -6.50 12.44 -12.59
C LEU A 109 -6.02 13.05 -11.27
N ILE A 110 -5.44 14.25 -11.30
CA ILE A 110 -4.99 14.97 -10.09
C ILE A 110 -6.17 15.29 -9.17
N GLY A 111 -7.27 15.82 -9.71
CA GLY A 111 -8.48 16.07 -8.92
C GLY A 111 -9.05 14.79 -8.28
N SER A 112 -8.91 13.64 -8.95
CA SER A 112 -9.30 12.35 -8.38
C SER A 112 -8.39 11.91 -7.24
N PHE A 113 -7.08 12.22 -7.29
CA PHE A 113 -6.13 11.92 -6.21
C PHE A 113 -6.50 12.66 -4.93
N GLU A 114 -6.81 13.95 -5.00
CA GLU A 114 -7.20 14.74 -3.82
C GLU A 114 -8.44 14.17 -3.12
N VAL A 115 -9.48 13.84 -3.89
CA VAL A 115 -10.72 13.25 -3.34
C VAL A 115 -10.43 11.87 -2.76
N LEU A 116 -9.67 11.04 -3.46
CA LEU A 116 -9.33 9.69 -2.99
C LEU A 116 -8.44 9.74 -1.74
N ALA A 117 -7.45 10.63 -1.69
CA ALA A 117 -6.58 10.83 -0.53
C ALA A 117 -7.41 11.22 0.70
N PHE A 118 -8.35 12.15 0.55
CA PHE A 118 -9.29 12.50 1.62
C PHE A 118 -10.12 11.29 2.09
N LEU A 119 -10.67 10.50 1.17
CA LEU A 119 -11.44 9.28 1.51
C LEU A 119 -10.58 8.21 2.18
N VAL A 120 -9.30 8.06 1.78
CA VAL A 120 -8.34 7.16 2.43
C VAL A 120 -8.05 7.66 3.84
N ILE A 121 -7.79 8.96 4.06
CA ILE A 121 -7.58 9.56 5.39
C ILE A 121 -8.77 9.26 6.30
N VAL A 122 -9.99 9.51 5.84
CA VAL A 122 -11.21 9.20 6.61
C VAL A 122 -11.27 7.72 6.96
N SER A 123 -10.97 6.84 6.00
CA SER A 123 -10.97 5.39 6.21
C SER A 123 -9.94 4.92 7.22
N VAL A 124 -8.71 5.44 7.12
CA VAL A 124 -7.59 5.15 8.04
C VAL A 124 -7.92 5.64 9.44
N VAL A 125 -8.48 6.85 9.59
CA VAL A 125 -8.92 7.38 10.90
C VAL A 125 -9.99 6.48 11.52
N ILE A 126 -10.98 6.04 10.75
CA ILE A 126 -12.01 5.12 11.26
C ILE A 126 -11.39 3.76 11.66
N PHE A 127 -10.45 3.23 10.87
CA PHE A 127 -9.73 2.01 11.24
C PHE A 127 -8.90 2.18 12.52
N TRP A 128 -8.26 3.33 12.67
CA TRP A 128 -7.47 3.68 13.84
C TRP A 128 -8.35 3.77 15.09
N ILE A 129 -9.45 4.51 15.04
CA ILE A 129 -10.44 4.62 16.13
C ILE A 129 -10.96 3.23 16.49
N ARG A 130 -11.35 2.43 15.49
CA ARG A 130 -11.85 1.08 15.72
C ARG A 130 -10.84 0.16 16.40
N ARG A 131 -9.55 0.34 16.09
CA ARG A 131 -8.47 -0.47 16.65
C ARG A 131 -8.11 -0.06 18.08
N ASN A 132 -7.97 1.25 18.32
CA ASN A 132 -7.40 1.76 19.56
C ASN A 132 -8.43 2.28 20.57
N VAL A 133 -9.60 2.75 20.10
CA VAL A 133 -10.65 3.33 20.95
C VAL A 133 -11.76 2.32 21.26
N ILE A 134 -12.33 1.66 20.24
CA ILE A 134 -13.53 0.80 20.38
C ILE A 134 -13.24 -0.51 21.14
N LYS A 135 -11.98 -0.82 21.45
CA LYS A 135 -11.59 -1.91 22.39
C LYS A 135 -12.29 -3.25 22.08
N LEU A 136 -12.34 -3.66 20.81
CA LEU A 136 -12.91 -4.94 20.42
C LEU A 136 -12.18 -6.11 21.09
N HIS A 137 -12.92 -7.11 21.58
CA HIS A 137 -12.37 -8.24 22.35
C HIS A 137 -11.16 -8.93 21.67
N ARG A 138 -11.21 -9.09 20.34
CA ARG A 138 -10.11 -9.67 19.55
C ARG A 138 -8.80 -8.87 19.57
N PHE A 139 -8.85 -7.58 19.88
CA PHE A 139 -7.69 -6.68 19.90
C PHE A 139 -7.06 -6.52 21.29
N ILE A 140 -7.68 -7.08 22.33
CA ILE A 140 -7.25 -6.94 23.74
C ILE A 140 -6.65 -8.24 24.28
N LYS A 141 -6.66 -9.30 23.48
CA LYS A 141 -6.09 -10.59 23.88
C LYS A 141 -4.60 -10.50 24.20
N PRO A 142 -4.07 -11.33 25.12
CA PRO A 142 -2.65 -11.34 25.46
C PRO A 142 -1.72 -11.53 24.25
N GLU A 143 -2.16 -12.29 23.24
CA GLU A 143 -1.47 -12.53 21.97
C GLU A 143 -1.24 -11.27 21.12
N MET A 144 -2.00 -10.19 21.38
CA MET A 144 -1.87 -8.91 20.68
C MET A 144 -0.84 -7.97 21.33
N LYS A 145 -0.25 -8.34 22.47
CA LYS A 145 0.75 -7.50 23.15
C LYS A 145 2.06 -7.43 22.34
N GLY A 146 2.65 -6.24 22.26
CA GLY A 146 3.93 -6.02 21.59
C GLY A 146 3.79 -5.78 20.08
N TRP A 147 4.55 -6.55 19.29
CA TRP A 147 4.71 -6.33 17.85
C TRP A 147 3.40 -6.31 17.05
N PRO A 148 2.43 -7.25 17.22
CA PRO A 148 1.23 -7.29 16.37
C PRO A 148 0.33 -6.05 16.51
N LYS A 149 0.37 -5.40 17.67
CA LYS A 149 -0.33 -4.13 17.87
C LYS A 149 0.40 -3.01 17.14
N ASN A 150 1.69 -2.84 17.45
CA ASN A 150 2.52 -1.77 16.91
C ASN A 150 2.64 -1.83 15.39
N ASP A 151 2.79 -3.02 14.80
CA ASP A 151 2.90 -3.23 13.36
C ASP A 151 1.71 -2.63 12.60
N ALA A 152 0.50 -2.93 13.05
CA ALA A 152 -0.68 -2.42 12.39
C ALA A 152 -1.03 -0.97 12.74
N ASP A 153 -0.64 -0.48 13.91
CA ASP A 153 -0.73 0.96 14.21
C ASP A 153 0.27 1.75 13.36
N LEU A 154 1.47 1.18 13.11
CA LEU A 154 2.50 1.75 12.25
C LEU A 154 2.02 1.80 10.79
N ILE A 155 1.37 0.75 10.29
CA ILE A 155 0.77 0.77 8.94
C ILE A 155 -0.23 1.92 8.84
N LEU A 156 -1.20 2.04 9.76
CA LEU A 156 -2.19 3.12 9.72
C LEU A 156 -1.54 4.51 9.84
N TYR A 157 -0.49 4.64 10.64
CA TYR A 157 0.26 5.89 10.77
C TYR A 157 0.99 6.25 9.48
N ILE A 158 1.70 5.30 8.87
CA ILE A 158 2.42 5.51 7.61
C ILE A 158 1.44 5.85 6.49
N GLU A 159 0.31 5.13 6.39
CA GLU A 159 -0.73 5.42 5.41
C GLU A 159 -1.28 6.83 5.60
N LEU A 160 -1.55 7.25 6.84
CA LEU A 160 -2.04 8.60 7.13
C LEU A 160 -1.03 9.66 6.70
N VAL A 161 0.24 9.53 7.11
CA VAL A 161 1.31 10.47 6.75
C VAL A 161 1.48 10.54 5.24
N LEU A 162 1.47 9.38 4.56
CA LEU A 162 1.61 9.32 3.11
C LEU A 162 0.49 10.09 2.40
N MET A 163 -0.77 9.97 2.85
CA MET A 163 -1.89 10.70 2.25
C MET A 163 -1.84 12.23 2.47
N PHE A 164 -1.03 12.72 3.42
CA PHE A 164 -0.79 14.17 3.61
C PHE A 164 0.39 14.70 2.79
N LEU A 165 1.18 13.81 2.17
CA LEU A 165 2.31 14.18 1.31
C LEU A 165 1.91 14.29 -0.17
N PHE A 166 0.67 13.89 -0.50
CA PHE A 166 -0.01 14.16 -1.77
C PHE A 166 -0.89 15.41 -1.59
#